data_AF-A0A251XM26-F1
#
_entry.id   AF-A0A251XM26-F1
#
_cell.length_a   1.000
_cell.length_b   1.000
_cell.length_c   1.000
_cell.angle_alpha   90.00
_cell.angle_beta   90.00
_cell.angle_gamma   90.00
#
_symmetry.space_group_name_H-M   'P 1'
#
loop_
_entity.id
_entity.type
_entity.pdbx_description
1 polymer ?
#
loop_
_entity_poly.entity_id
_entity_poly.type
_entity_poly.pdbx_seq_one_letter_code
_entity_poly.pdbx_strand_id
1 'polypeptide(L)'
;MQVRIGEEIAKSLSRSILETSGVLPVISRIASAAIGRIGVSEIVSESVARALRPQTGYISEMLLSEIRGIPRERNAPAIAPNRAERARARRRTPVPDLLGYSSGPAARAAIKTAAQKAAQGASPSVGDLIKQTMFDRFLCRVFADDEPMFVLKGGTGMLARMPRSRSTLDIDLAATEGALDAAVDELVQCASRDLGDHFRFVYKSRTELLTGENQPYTSGCRVTFDAYLGVTSHGKIGIDLAVGHMPSAAPERRAPANRLTQLKFRTYDYLLYPLVDQVSDKLCATIQVYGPEGRPSSREKDLVDLAMIASFETVDAAELRVAVSQEFLLRLLEPVDHLTVPEHWGAAYRRMAATTPLADHRPRIEDTVELVSSFLDPVLDGTTTEGRLDPATSTRVAGEGRSSRGRVTRAVVEGDLLPFSQLRLAHR
;
A
#
# COMPACT_ATOMS: atom_id res chain seq x y z
N MET A 1 -2.38 21.66 40.53
CA MET A 1 -1.97 20.43 41.26
C MET A 1 -1.78 19.25 40.30
N GLN A 2 -2.74 18.93 39.43
CA GLN A 2 -2.59 17.89 38.39
C GLN A 2 -1.44 18.14 37.40
N VAL A 3 -1.23 19.40 36.96
CA VAL A 3 -0.08 19.79 36.10
C VAL A 3 1.26 19.50 36.77
N ARG A 4 1.37 19.79 38.08
CA ARG A 4 2.59 19.59 38.86
C ARG A 4 2.90 18.11 39.10
N ILE A 5 1.85 17.28 39.20
CA ILE A 5 1.95 15.83 39.28
C ILE A 5 2.40 15.25 37.93
N GLY A 6 1.87 15.76 36.82
CA GLY A 6 2.31 15.37 35.47
C GLY A 6 3.77 15.72 35.18
N GLU A 7 4.22 16.91 35.59
CA GLU A 7 5.62 17.31 35.44
C GLU A 7 6.60 16.47 36.27
N GLU A 8 6.23 16.09 37.50
CA GLU A 8 7.09 15.23 38.32
C GLU A 8 7.09 13.77 37.85
N ILE A 9 5.98 13.27 37.30
CA ILE A 9 5.93 11.95 36.65
C ILE A 9 6.84 11.94 35.41
N ALA A 10 6.80 12.98 34.58
CA ALA A 10 7.65 13.10 33.40
C ALA A 10 9.14 13.22 33.75
N LYS A 11 9.49 13.97 34.80
CA LYS A 11 10.87 14.08 35.30
C LYS A 11 11.36 12.78 35.95
N SER A 12 10.48 12.05 36.64
CA SER A 12 10.80 10.76 37.25
C SER A 12 11.02 9.68 36.18
N LEU A 13 10.17 9.64 35.15
CA LEU A 13 10.34 8.78 33.98
C LEU A 13 11.64 9.11 33.24
N SER A 14 11.95 10.40 33.01
CA SER A 14 13.19 10.81 32.35
C SER A 14 14.45 10.44 33.14
N ARG A 15 14.40 10.48 34.48
CA ARG A 15 15.51 10.02 35.34
C ARG A 15 15.67 8.51 35.32
N SER A 16 14.56 7.76 35.37
CA SER A 16 14.58 6.29 35.28
C SER A 16 15.07 5.78 33.91
N ILE A 17 14.80 6.53 32.84
CA ILE A 17 15.30 6.28 31.48
C ILE A 17 16.82 6.44 31.38
N LEU A 18 17.43 7.36 32.15
CA LEU A 18 18.88 7.55 32.19
C LEU A 18 19.62 6.48 33.01
N GLU A 19 18.95 5.84 33.97
CA GLU A 19 19.56 4.85 34.88
C GLU A 19 19.40 3.39 34.41
N THR A 20 18.56 3.13 33.39
CA THR A 20 18.27 1.76 32.93
C THR A 20 18.35 1.65 31.41
N SER A 21 19.55 1.42 30.89
CA SER A 21 19.76 1.02 29.51
C SER A 21 19.09 -0.34 29.25
N GLY A 22 18.02 -0.39 28.43
CA GLY A 22 17.47 -1.66 27.95
C GLY A 22 15.94 -1.77 27.79
N VAL A 23 15.15 -0.70 27.91
CA VAL A 23 13.67 -0.84 27.79
C VAL A 23 13.04 0.27 26.93
N LEU A 24 13.44 0.38 25.65
CA LEU A 24 12.76 1.24 24.66
C LEU A 24 11.37 0.70 24.19
N PRO A 25 11.11 -0.62 24.08
CA PRO A 25 9.84 -1.12 23.53
C PRO A 25 8.60 -0.99 24.46
N VAL A 26 8.82 -0.81 25.77
CA VAL A 26 7.72 -0.61 26.74
C VAL A 26 7.30 0.86 26.82
N ILE A 27 8.22 1.78 26.52
CA ILE A 27 8.01 3.23 26.60
C ILE A 27 7.03 3.72 25.53
N SER A 28 7.06 3.17 24.32
CA SER A 28 6.08 3.50 23.27
C SER A 28 4.65 3.13 23.68
N ARG A 29 4.46 1.96 24.31
CA ARG A 29 3.15 1.54 24.85
C ARG A 29 2.67 2.40 26.02
N ILE A 30 3.57 2.82 26.92
CA ILE A 30 3.20 3.68 28.05
C ILE A 30 2.92 5.12 27.58
N ALA A 31 3.68 5.66 26.64
CA ALA A 31 3.47 6.99 26.08
C ALA A 31 2.13 7.10 25.33
N SER A 32 1.82 6.15 24.44
CA SER A 32 0.53 6.11 23.74
C SER A 32 -0.65 5.87 24.70
N ALA A 33 -0.49 5.04 25.73
CA ALA A 33 -1.53 4.79 26.73
C ALA A 33 -1.74 5.97 27.71
N ALA A 34 -0.68 6.73 28.03
CA ALA A 34 -0.76 7.90 28.89
C ALA A 34 -1.37 9.11 28.18
N ILE A 35 -1.04 9.32 26.90
CA ILE A 35 -1.65 10.35 26.04
C ILE A 35 -3.15 10.08 25.85
N GLY A 36 -3.54 8.81 25.67
CA GLY A 36 -4.94 8.41 25.56
C GLY A 36 -5.75 8.49 26.86
N ARG A 37 -5.10 8.38 28.05
CA ARG A 37 -5.81 8.38 29.35
C ARG A 37 -5.87 9.73 30.06
N ILE A 38 -4.97 10.66 29.76
CA ILE A 38 -4.87 11.93 30.50
C ILE A 38 -5.72 13.04 29.86
N GLY A 39 -6.22 12.89 28.62
CA GLY A 39 -7.15 13.85 28.04
C GLY A 39 -6.60 15.28 27.96
N VAL A 40 -5.28 15.42 27.85
CA VAL A 40 -4.61 16.72 27.71
C VAL A 40 -4.20 16.87 26.25
N SER A 41 -5.15 17.36 25.45
CA SER A 41 -4.91 17.78 24.06
C SER A 41 -4.21 19.15 23.97
N GLU A 42 -3.80 19.74 25.10
CA GLU A 42 -3.11 21.02 25.12
C GLU A 42 -1.81 20.92 25.94
N ILE A 43 -0.71 21.24 25.26
CA ILE A 43 0.60 21.59 25.83
C ILE A 43 1.50 20.38 26.13
N VAL A 44 2.13 19.86 25.08
CA VAL A 44 3.52 19.37 25.21
C VAL A 44 4.40 20.61 25.26
N SER A 45 4.92 20.95 26.46
CA SER A 45 5.82 22.08 26.66
C SER A 45 7.10 21.91 25.82
N GLU A 46 7.58 22.99 25.21
CA GLU A 46 8.78 23.03 24.35
C GLU A 46 10.04 22.47 25.03
N SER A 47 10.06 22.43 26.36
CA SER A 47 11.08 21.77 27.19
C SER A 47 11.11 20.25 27.03
N VAL A 48 9.95 19.58 26.88
CA VAL A 48 9.83 18.12 26.65
C VAL A 48 10.28 17.78 25.24
N ALA A 49 9.89 18.58 24.25
CA ALA A 49 10.35 18.45 22.88
C ALA A 49 11.88 18.63 22.75
N ARG A 50 12.49 19.51 23.56
CA ARG A 50 13.95 19.73 23.58
C ARG A 50 14.72 18.59 24.23
N ALA A 51 14.14 17.91 25.23
CA ALA A 51 14.74 16.74 25.88
C ALA A 51 14.77 15.50 24.97
N LEU A 52 13.84 15.39 24.01
CA LEU A 52 13.76 14.29 23.04
C LEU A 52 14.62 14.51 21.77
N ARG A 53 15.16 15.72 21.56
CA ARG A 53 15.98 16.06 20.38
C ARG A 53 17.32 15.31 20.26
N PRO A 54 18.05 14.92 21.33
CA PRO A 54 19.40 14.38 21.12
C PRO A 54 19.49 12.89 20.78
N GLN A 55 18.41 12.09 20.87
CA GLN A 55 18.56 10.62 20.83
C GLN A 55 17.69 9.84 19.84
N THR A 56 16.78 10.45 19.09
CA THR A 56 16.02 9.74 18.05
C THR A 56 15.60 10.70 16.93
N GLY A 57 16.50 10.91 15.97
CA GLY A 57 16.32 11.88 14.87
C GLY A 57 15.06 11.67 14.01
N TYR A 58 14.49 10.46 13.99
CA TYR A 58 13.31 10.12 13.18
C TYR A 58 11.97 10.18 13.93
N ILE A 59 11.96 9.84 15.24
CA ILE A 59 10.73 9.85 16.04
C ILE A 59 10.31 11.30 16.36
N SER A 60 11.29 12.20 16.50
CA SER A 60 11.02 13.62 16.77
C SER A 60 10.27 14.32 15.63
N GLU A 61 10.62 14.08 14.37
CA GLU A 61 9.94 14.70 13.20
C GLU A 61 8.49 14.21 13.07
N MET A 62 8.25 12.91 13.30
CA MET A 62 6.90 12.32 13.24
C MET A 62 5.99 12.89 14.34
N LEU A 63 6.45 12.93 15.60
CA LEU A 63 5.73 13.57 16.71
C LEU A 63 5.57 15.08 16.53
N LEU A 64 6.56 15.76 15.96
CA LEU A 64 6.49 17.20 15.66
C LEU A 64 5.49 17.51 14.53
N SER A 65 5.31 16.60 13.57
CA SER A 65 4.29 16.74 12.50
C SER A 65 2.86 16.62 13.05
N GLU A 66 2.62 15.71 14.01
CA GLU A 66 1.35 15.60 14.74
C GLU A 66 1.08 16.82 15.63
N ILE A 67 2.12 17.39 16.26
CA ILE A 67 1.98 18.60 17.09
C ILE A 67 1.76 19.87 16.26
N ARG A 68 2.37 19.98 15.06
CA ARG A 68 2.21 21.15 14.16
C ARG A 68 0.87 21.17 13.42
N GLY A 69 0.11 20.07 13.44
CA GLY A 69 -1.22 19.96 12.84
C GLY A 69 -2.36 20.60 13.66
N ILE A 70 -2.07 21.17 14.84
CA ILE A 70 -3.08 21.76 15.73
C ILE A 70 -3.29 23.24 15.38
N PRO A 71 -4.49 23.67 14.91
CA PRO A 71 -4.76 25.08 14.63
C PRO A 71 -4.70 25.90 15.92
N ARG A 72 -3.92 26.98 15.94
CA ARG A 72 -4.03 28.01 16.99
C ARG A 72 -5.34 28.77 16.77
N GLU A 73 -6.25 28.72 17.74
CA GLU A 73 -7.39 29.62 17.79
C GLU A 73 -6.90 31.08 17.72
N ARG A 74 -7.26 31.75 16.63
CA ARG A 74 -7.44 33.21 16.62
C ARG A 74 -8.29 33.63 15.42
N ASN A 75 -9.49 34.10 15.76
CA ASN A 75 -10.46 34.88 14.98
C ASN A 75 -10.98 34.28 13.66
N ALA A 76 -12.25 33.87 13.72
CA ALA A 76 -13.05 33.40 12.60
C ALA A 76 -13.17 34.42 11.46
N PRO A 77 -13.14 33.93 10.20
CA PRO A 77 -14.15 34.36 9.25
C PRO A 77 -14.82 33.18 8.52
N ALA A 78 -16.12 33.35 8.28
CA ALA A 78 -17.03 32.64 7.36
C ALA A 78 -16.79 31.14 7.09
N ILE A 79 -17.67 30.31 7.66
CA ILE A 79 -17.83 28.88 7.41
C ILE A 79 -17.92 28.60 5.90
N ALA A 80 -16.93 27.87 5.37
CA ALA A 80 -17.02 27.29 4.02
C ALA A 80 -17.98 26.08 4.03
N PRO A 81 -18.80 25.89 2.99
CA PRO A 81 -19.81 24.82 2.97
C PRO A 81 -19.19 23.41 2.89
N ASN A 82 -19.87 22.46 3.54
CA ASN A 82 -19.45 21.05 3.73
C ASN A 82 -19.30 20.31 2.38
N ARG A 83 -18.41 19.31 2.30
CA ARG A 83 -18.09 18.48 1.11
C ARG A 83 -19.37 17.86 0.49
N ALA A 84 -20.38 17.57 1.31
CA ALA A 84 -21.70 17.10 0.89
C ALA A 84 -22.55 18.13 0.11
N GLU A 85 -22.36 19.44 0.33
CA GLU A 85 -23.07 20.51 -0.41
C GLU A 85 -22.43 20.79 -1.77
N ARG A 86 -21.10 20.62 -1.90
CA ARG A 86 -20.40 20.77 -3.19
C ARG A 86 -20.83 19.71 -4.20
N ALA A 87 -21.20 18.51 -3.73
CA ALA A 87 -21.77 17.46 -4.57
C ALA A 87 -23.17 17.81 -5.11
N ARG A 88 -23.93 18.69 -4.44
CA ARG A 88 -25.29 19.10 -4.85
C ARG A 88 -25.34 20.28 -5.83
N ALA A 89 -24.23 21.00 -6.04
CA ALA A 89 -24.21 22.24 -6.81
C ALA A 89 -23.87 22.12 -8.31
N ARG A 90 -23.66 20.91 -8.86
CA ARG A 90 -23.33 20.76 -10.30
C ARG A 90 -24.54 20.37 -11.15
N ARG A 91 -25.30 21.38 -11.61
CA ARG A 91 -26.22 21.24 -12.74
C ARG A 91 -25.45 21.33 -14.07
N ARG A 92 -25.40 20.19 -14.75
CA ARG A 92 -25.40 19.91 -16.21
C ARG A 92 -24.83 20.98 -17.17
N THR A 93 -23.79 20.57 -17.88
CA THR A 93 -23.59 20.90 -19.30
C THR A 93 -23.71 19.60 -20.10
N PRO A 94 -24.61 19.48 -21.10
CA PRO A 94 -24.66 18.29 -21.93
C PRO A 94 -23.55 18.35 -22.99
N VAL A 95 -22.61 17.42 -22.93
CA VAL A 95 -21.66 17.12 -24.01
C VAL A 95 -22.31 16.05 -24.91
N PRO A 96 -22.20 16.12 -26.25
CA PRO A 96 -22.84 15.15 -27.14
C PRO A 96 -22.41 13.70 -26.86
N ASP A 97 -23.42 12.84 -26.85
CA ASP A 97 -23.44 11.50 -26.31
C ASP A 97 -22.99 10.46 -27.35
N LEU A 98 -21.75 9.96 -27.25
CA LEU A 98 -21.30 8.75 -27.98
C LEU A 98 -20.39 7.83 -27.14
N LEU A 99 -20.28 8.05 -25.83
CA LEU A 99 -19.62 7.13 -24.90
C LEU A 99 -20.68 6.25 -24.25
N GLY A 100 -20.79 5.00 -24.69
CA GLY A 100 -21.66 4.03 -24.07
C GLY A 100 -22.15 2.96 -25.03
N TYR A 101 -22.90 2.01 -24.47
CA TYR A 101 -23.64 1.00 -25.22
C TYR A 101 -25.13 1.28 -25.11
N SER A 102 -25.93 0.85 -26.08
CA SER A 102 -27.38 1.08 -26.08
C SER A 102 -28.13 0.28 -25.01
N SER A 103 -27.54 -0.79 -24.49
CA SER A 103 -28.14 -1.65 -23.47
C SER A 103 -27.10 -2.49 -22.74
N GLY A 104 -27.45 -3.02 -21.56
CA GLY A 104 -26.65 -3.99 -20.82
C GLY A 104 -26.24 -5.23 -21.65
N PRO A 105 -27.14 -5.88 -22.40
CA PRO A 105 -26.78 -6.95 -23.32
C PRO A 105 -25.76 -6.54 -24.40
N ALA A 106 -25.88 -5.34 -24.96
CA ALA A 106 -24.91 -4.83 -25.94
C ALA A 106 -23.53 -4.61 -25.32
N ALA A 107 -23.48 -4.03 -24.11
CA ALA A 107 -22.24 -3.91 -23.33
C ALA A 107 -21.63 -5.28 -23.04
N ARG A 108 -22.44 -6.25 -22.60
CA ARG A 108 -21.99 -7.63 -22.31
C ARG A 108 -21.40 -8.31 -23.54
N ALA A 109 -22.06 -8.19 -24.69
CA ALA A 109 -21.57 -8.74 -25.95
C ALA A 109 -20.22 -8.13 -26.32
N ALA A 110 -20.08 -6.80 -26.21
CA ALA A 110 -18.82 -6.12 -26.51
C ALA A 110 -17.68 -6.54 -25.57
N ILE A 111 -17.94 -6.66 -24.26
CA ILE A 111 -16.96 -7.17 -23.29
C ILE A 111 -16.53 -8.60 -23.66
N LYS A 112 -17.49 -9.48 -23.95
CA LYS A 112 -17.18 -10.86 -24.35
C LYS A 112 -16.33 -10.91 -25.62
N THR A 113 -16.67 -10.12 -26.63
CA THR A 113 -15.90 -10.04 -27.87
C THR A 113 -14.49 -9.49 -27.63
N ALA A 114 -14.34 -8.43 -26.82
CA ALA A 114 -13.04 -7.89 -26.47
C ALA A 114 -12.17 -8.91 -25.72
N ALA A 115 -12.76 -9.61 -24.74
CA ALA A 115 -12.09 -10.66 -23.97
C ALA A 115 -11.64 -11.83 -24.87
N GLN A 116 -12.49 -12.27 -25.80
CA GLN A 116 -12.14 -13.31 -26.77
C GLN A 116 -10.99 -12.91 -27.69
N LYS A 117 -10.92 -11.63 -28.09
CA LYS A 117 -9.82 -11.12 -28.92
C LYS A 117 -8.51 -10.98 -28.14
N ALA A 118 -8.60 -10.59 -26.87
CA ALA A 118 -7.43 -10.38 -26.01
C ALA A 118 -6.84 -11.68 -25.44
N ALA A 119 -7.65 -12.73 -25.27
CA ALA A 119 -7.18 -14.03 -24.81
C ALA A 119 -6.28 -14.68 -25.88
N GLN A 120 -4.97 -14.55 -25.73
CA GLN A 120 -3.95 -15.17 -26.58
C GLN A 120 -3.24 -16.27 -25.78
N GLY A 121 -3.77 -17.49 -25.84
CA GLY A 121 -3.25 -18.64 -25.09
C GLY A 121 -4.07 -18.98 -23.84
N ALA A 122 -3.43 -19.63 -22.86
CA ALA A 122 -4.12 -20.23 -21.72
C ALA A 122 -4.39 -19.26 -20.55
N SER A 123 -3.63 -18.17 -20.42
CA SER A 123 -3.73 -17.23 -19.30
C SER A 123 -3.43 -15.79 -19.73
N PRO A 124 -4.30 -14.81 -19.42
CA PRO A 124 -5.59 -14.96 -18.73
C PRO A 124 -6.67 -15.60 -19.62
N SER A 125 -7.60 -16.36 -19.01
CA SER A 125 -8.74 -16.91 -19.75
C SER A 125 -9.75 -15.81 -20.13
N VAL A 126 -10.66 -16.11 -21.07
CA VAL A 126 -11.77 -15.20 -21.41
C VAL A 126 -12.62 -14.87 -20.18
N GLY A 127 -12.83 -15.84 -19.28
CA GLY A 127 -13.55 -15.63 -18.03
C GLY A 127 -12.84 -14.66 -17.09
N ASP A 128 -11.51 -14.78 -16.98
CA ASP A 128 -10.69 -13.88 -16.16
C ASP A 128 -10.75 -12.46 -16.69
N LEU A 129 -10.64 -12.26 -18.01
CA LEU A 129 -10.73 -10.94 -18.64
C LEU A 129 -12.11 -10.29 -18.46
N ILE A 130 -13.19 -11.08 -18.53
CA ILE A 130 -14.54 -10.60 -18.22
C ILE A 130 -14.65 -10.17 -16.75
N LYS A 131 -14.10 -10.97 -15.82
CA LYS A 131 -14.11 -10.64 -14.39
C LYS A 131 -13.25 -9.42 -14.07
N GLN A 132 -12.08 -9.29 -14.68
CA GLN A 132 -11.24 -8.10 -14.57
C GLN A 132 -11.93 -6.85 -15.12
N THR A 133 -12.71 -6.98 -16.20
CA THR A 133 -13.52 -5.85 -16.70
C THR A 133 -14.55 -5.42 -15.66
N MET A 134 -15.20 -6.37 -15.00
CA MET A 134 -16.14 -6.05 -13.92
C MET A 134 -15.46 -5.34 -12.74
N PHE A 135 -14.22 -5.73 -12.40
CA PHE A 135 -13.42 -5.06 -11.39
C PHE A 135 -13.02 -3.66 -11.84
N ASP A 136 -12.61 -3.50 -13.10
CA ASP A 136 -12.32 -2.18 -13.68
C ASP A 136 -13.53 -1.25 -13.62
N ARG A 137 -14.74 -1.76 -13.88
CA ARG A 137 -15.96 -0.94 -13.77
C ARG A 137 -16.27 -0.53 -12.34
N PHE A 138 -15.95 -1.36 -11.36
CA PHE A 138 -16.06 -1.01 -9.95
C PHE A 138 -15.00 0.05 -9.58
N LEU A 139 -13.73 -0.18 -9.93
CA LEU A 139 -12.62 0.72 -9.62
C LEU A 139 -12.72 2.07 -10.33
N CYS A 140 -13.28 2.12 -11.54
CA CYS A 140 -13.61 3.38 -12.22
C CYS A 140 -14.60 4.24 -11.41
N ARG A 141 -15.45 3.66 -10.57
CA ARG A 141 -16.35 4.40 -9.70
C ARG A 141 -15.63 4.92 -8.47
N VAL A 142 -14.76 4.10 -7.87
CA VAL A 142 -13.90 4.45 -6.73
C VAL A 142 -12.94 5.58 -7.08
N PHE A 143 -12.32 5.54 -8.26
CA PHE A 143 -11.31 6.51 -8.69
C PHE A 143 -11.84 7.58 -9.64
N ALA A 144 -13.16 7.79 -9.67
CA ALA A 144 -13.76 8.77 -10.57
C ALA A 144 -13.55 10.23 -10.13
N ASP A 145 -13.14 10.45 -8.88
CA ASP A 145 -12.76 11.76 -8.35
C ASP A 145 -11.23 11.97 -8.46
N ASP A 146 -10.84 13.25 -8.55
CA ASP A 146 -9.43 13.64 -8.68
C ASP A 146 -8.62 13.33 -7.41
N GLU A 147 -9.27 13.43 -6.24
CA GLU A 147 -8.71 13.15 -4.91
C GLU A 147 -9.53 12.05 -4.21
N PRO A 148 -9.35 10.77 -4.60
CA PRO A 148 -10.06 9.65 -4.00
C PRO A 148 -9.52 9.37 -2.59
N MET A 149 -10.41 8.94 -1.68
CA MET A 149 -10.04 8.49 -0.32
C MET A 149 -9.20 7.20 -0.32
N PHE A 150 -9.27 6.43 -1.40
CA PHE A 150 -8.72 5.10 -1.47
C PHE A 150 -7.45 5.04 -2.32
N VAL A 151 -6.61 4.06 -1.99
CA VAL A 151 -5.51 3.58 -2.85
C VAL A 151 -5.68 2.10 -3.12
N LEU A 152 -5.40 1.68 -4.35
CA LEU A 152 -5.48 0.28 -4.79
C LEU A 152 -4.20 -0.47 -4.40
N LYS A 153 -4.38 -1.55 -3.64
CA LYS A 153 -3.34 -2.45 -3.15
C LYS A 153 -3.37 -3.81 -3.86
N GLY A 154 -2.49 -4.70 -3.41
CA GLY A 154 -2.57 -6.12 -3.65
C GLY A 154 -2.39 -6.55 -5.10
N GLY A 155 -2.96 -7.70 -5.44
CA GLY A 155 -2.77 -8.30 -6.77
C GLY A 155 -3.40 -7.49 -7.89
N THR A 156 -4.53 -6.80 -7.62
CA THR A 156 -5.21 -6.01 -8.66
C THR A 156 -4.41 -4.74 -8.97
N GLY A 157 -3.74 -4.16 -7.97
CA GLY A 157 -2.73 -3.12 -8.17
C GLY A 157 -1.54 -3.62 -9.01
N MET A 158 -1.07 -4.86 -8.77
CA MET A 158 -0.02 -5.48 -9.60
C MET A 158 -0.45 -5.60 -11.07
N LEU A 159 -1.65 -6.07 -11.36
CA LEU A 159 -2.15 -6.17 -12.75
C LEU A 159 -2.27 -4.81 -13.43
N ALA A 160 -2.65 -3.78 -12.68
CA ALA A 160 -2.72 -2.42 -13.20
C ALA A 160 -1.33 -1.88 -13.62
N ARG A 161 -0.26 -2.33 -12.97
CA ARG A 161 1.13 -2.02 -13.33
C ARG A 161 1.65 -2.93 -14.44
N MET A 162 1.50 -4.23 -14.23
CA MET A 162 2.08 -5.31 -15.02
C MET A 162 0.97 -6.28 -15.43
N PRO A 163 0.44 -6.20 -16.66
CA PRO A 163 -0.77 -6.92 -17.07
C PRO A 163 -0.58 -8.45 -17.15
N ARG A 164 0.67 -8.92 -17.12
CA ARG A 164 1.05 -10.34 -17.08
C ARG A 164 1.49 -10.82 -15.69
N SER A 165 1.20 -10.06 -14.63
CA SER A 165 1.35 -10.57 -13.26
C SER A 165 0.39 -11.73 -13.00
N ARG A 166 0.61 -12.47 -11.92
CA ARG A 166 -0.28 -13.58 -11.54
C ARG A 166 -1.74 -13.14 -11.49
N SER A 167 -2.64 -14.04 -11.87
CA SER A 167 -4.07 -13.77 -11.77
C SER A 167 -4.46 -13.49 -10.30
N THR A 168 -5.34 -12.53 -10.12
CA THR A 168 -5.95 -12.19 -8.83
C THR A 168 -7.43 -11.92 -9.03
N LEU A 169 -8.21 -12.30 -8.04
CA LEU A 169 -9.66 -12.18 -8.07
C LEU A 169 -10.19 -11.41 -6.85
N ASP A 170 -9.31 -10.68 -6.17
CA ASP A 170 -9.63 -9.83 -5.03
C ASP A 170 -9.25 -8.38 -5.33
N ILE A 171 -10.05 -7.46 -4.81
CA ILE A 171 -9.76 -6.02 -4.81
C ILE A 171 -9.37 -5.64 -3.39
N ASP A 172 -8.13 -5.20 -3.21
CA ASP A 172 -7.62 -4.70 -1.94
C ASP A 172 -7.58 -3.17 -2.00
N LEU A 173 -8.29 -2.48 -1.11
CA LEU A 173 -8.25 -1.03 -0.98
C LEU A 173 -7.72 -0.66 0.41
N ALA A 174 -6.95 0.43 0.49
CA ALA A 174 -6.71 1.11 1.75
C ALA A 174 -7.30 2.52 1.69
N ALA A 175 -7.99 2.92 2.76
CA ALA A 175 -8.34 4.32 2.94
C ALA A 175 -7.13 5.09 3.50
N THR A 176 -6.87 6.27 2.94
CA THR A 176 -5.80 7.17 3.41
C THR A 176 -6.27 8.12 4.51
N GLU A 177 -7.56 8.10 4.83
CA GLU A 177 -8.14 8.94 5.88
C GLU A 177 -9.38 8.28 6.48
N GLY A 178 -9.74 8.71 7.70
CA GLY A 178 -10.97 8.31 8.36
C GLY A 178 -10.93 6.95 9.06
N ALA A 179 -11.99 6.69 9.83
CA ALA A 179 -12.22 5.42 10.50
C ALA A 179 -12.84 4.39 9.53
N LEU A 180 -12.77 3.11 9.90
CA LEU A 180 -13.25 2.00 9.06
C LEU A 180 -14.70 2.17 8.61
N ASP A 181 -15.59 2.64 9.48
CA ASP A 181 -17.00 2.85 9.13
C ASP A 181 -17.18 3.94 8.08
N ALA A 182 -16.49 5.08 8.22
CA ALA A 182 -16.52 6.16 7.25
C ALA A 182 -15.94 5.73 5.89
N ALA A 183 -14.89 4.91 5.91
CA ALA A 183 -14.31 4.34 4.69
C ALA A 183 -15.28 3.36 3.99
N VAL A 184 -16.07 2.60 4.75
CA VAL A 184 -17.11 1.73 4.17
C VAL A 184 -18.23 2.57 3.55
N ASP A 185 -18.70 3.60 4.24
CA ASP A 185 -19.75 4.49 3.74
C ASP A 185 -19.32 5.20 2.44
N GLU A 186 -18.10 5.73 2.40
CA GLU A 186 -17.54 6.34 1.18
C GLU A 186 -17.39 5.32 0.05
N LEU A 187 -16.97 4.08 0.34
CA LEU A 187 -16.85 3.02 -0.67
C LEU A 187 -18.23 2.67 -1.26
N VAL A 188 -19.27 2.58 -0.42
CA VAL A 188 -20.65 2.35 -0.88
C VAL A 188 -21.14 3.52 -1.73
N GLN A 189 -20.84 4.76 -1.32
CA GLN A 189 -21.18 5.95 -2.08
C GLN A 189 -20.50 5.97 -3.45
N CYS A 190 -19.19 5.73 -3.51
CA CYS A 190 -18.45 5.56 -4.74
C CYS A 190 -19.06 4.49 -5.63
N ALA A 191 -19.29 3.28 -5.12
CA ALA A 191 -19.84 2.16 -5.87
C ALA A 191 -21.25 2.42 -6.44
N SER A 192 -22.04 3.31 -5.80
CA SER A 192 -23.37 3.70 -6.25
C SER A 192 -23.39 4.64 -7.47
N ARG A 193 -22.23 5.22 -7.82
CA ARG A 193 -22.08 6.16 -8.93
C ARG A 193 -22.50 5.54 -10.26
N ASP A 194 -23.40 6.21 -10.97
CA ASP A 194 -23.79 5.84 -12.33
C ASP A 194 -22.78 6.45 -13.33
N LEU A 195 -22.13 5.56 -14.09
CA LEU A 195 -21.18 5.94 -15.15
C LEU A 195 -21.79 5.80 -16.56
N GLY A 196 -23.08 5.51 -16.68
CA GLY A 196 -23.75 5.28 -17.97
C GLY A 196 -23.29 4.00 -18.68
N ASP A 197 -22.64 3.08 -17.96
CA ASP A 197 -22.02 1.86 -18.50
C ASP A 197 -22.88 0.60 -18.32
N HIS A 198 -24.12 0.76 -17.86
CA HIS A 198 -25.08 -0.30 -17.51
C HIS A 198 -24.68 -1.18 -16.32
N PHE A 199 -23.56 -0.89 -15.65
CA PHE A 199 -23.18 -1.61 -14.43
C PHE A 199 -23.86 -1.01 -13.20
N ARG A 200 -24.25 -1.87 -12.27
CA ARG A 200 -24.71 -1.48 -10.93
C ARG A 200 -24.10 -2.39 -9.89
N PHE A 201 -23.55 -1.79 -8.84
CA PHE A 201 -22.99 -2.50 -7.69
C PHE A 201 -23.82 -2.15 -6.47
N VAL A 202 -24.44 -3.16 -5.87
CA VAL A 202 -25.35 -2.99 -4.74
C VAL A 202 -24.66 -3.51 -3.50
N TYR A 203 -24.48 -2.65 -2.50
CA TYR A 203 -23.94 -3.08 -1.21
C TYR A 203 -24.77 -4.21 -0.64
N LYS A 204 -24.09 -5.28 -0.21
CA LYS A 204 -24.71 -6.50 0.30
C LYS A 204 -24.44 -6.70 1.77
N SER A 205 -23.16 -6.66 2.15
CA SER A 205 -22.74 -6.99 3.51
C SER A 205 -21.33 -6.49 3.79
N ARG A 206 -21.03 -6.35 5.07
CA ARG A 206 -19.69 -6.17 5.61
C ARG A 206 -19.40 -7.31 6.58
N THR A 207 -18.19 -7.83 6.53
CA THR A 207 -17.69 -8.82 7.49
C THR A 207 -16.35 -8.33 8.01
N GLU A 208 -16.20 -8.25 9.33
CA GLU A 208 -14.91 -7.91 9.92
C GLU A 208 -13.87 -8.94 9.50
N LEU A 209 -12.72 -8.46 9.03
CA LEU A 209 -11.56 -9.31 8.91
C LEU A 209 -10.94 -9.36 10.29
N LEU A 210 -10.75 -10.57 10.85
CA LEU A 210 -9.92 -10.72 12.02
C LEU A 210 -8.60 -10.00 11.74
N THR A 211 -8.20 -9.08 12.62
CA THR A 211 -6.91 -8.37 12.54
C THR A 211 -5.84 -9.39 12.20
N GLY A 212 -5.36 -9.34 10.95
CA GLY A 212 -4.51 -10.40 10.43
C GLY A 212 -3.16 -10.37 11.12
N GLU A 213 -2.57 -11.54 11.38
CA GLU A 213 -1.20 -11.63 11.88
C GLU A 213 -0.19 -10.93 10.94
N ASN A 214 -0.58 -10.67 9.68
CA ASN A 214 0.24 -10.01 8.66
C ASN A 214 0.45 -8.51 8.89
N GLN A 215 -0.58 -7.75 9.31
CA GLN A 215 -0.46 -6.29 9.52
C GLN A 215 -1.24 -5.90 10.79
N PRO A 216 -0.65 -6.15 11.97
CA PRO A 216 -1.35 -6.04 13.26
C PRO A 216 -1.76 -4.60 13.62
N TYR A 217 -1.21 -3.62 12.92
CA TYR A 217 -1.47 -2.20 13.10
C TYR A 217 -2.62 -1.67 12.21
N THR A 218 -3.21 -2.51 11.35
CA THR A 218 -4.34 -2.13 10.50
C THR A 218 -5.66 -2.70 11.01
N SER A 219 -6.74 -1.99 10.76
CA SER A 219 -8.10 -2.52 10.88
C SER A 219 -8.67 -2.76 9.50
N GLY A 220 -9.40 -3.87 9.30
CA GLY A 220 -9.93 -4.18 8.00
C GLY A 220 -11.27 -4.92 8.03
N CYS A 221 -11.99 -4.84 6.92
CA CYS A 221 -13.21 -5.60 6.71
C CYS A 221 -13.34 -5.99 5.23
N ARG A 222 -14.08 -7.06 4.98
CA ARG A 222 -14.51 -7.43 3.64
C ARG A 222 -15.88 -6.82 3.37
N VAL A 223 -15.95 -5.94 2.39
CA VAL A 223 -17.18 -5.31 1.89
C VAL A 223 -17.62 -6.06 0.64
N THR A 224 -18.86 -6.54 0.61
CA THR A 224 -19.39 -7.32 -0.52
C THR A 224 -20.47 -6.55 -1.25
N PHE A 225 -20.40 -6.57 -2.58
CA PHE A 225 -21.40 -5.99 -3.48
C PHE A 225 -21.98 -7.07 -4.41
N ASP A 226 -23.29 -7.02 -4.66
CA ASP A 226 -23.90 -7.75 -5.78
C ASP A 226 -23.72 -6.92 -7.07
N ALA A 227 -23.17 -7.53 -8.11
CA ALA A 227 -22.89 -6.90 -9.39
C ALA A 227 -23.97 -7.21 -10.43
N TYR A 228 -24.41 -6.19 -11.15
CA TYR A 228 -25.40 -6.29 -12.23
C TYR A 228 -24.88 -5.62 -13.50
N LEU A 229 -25.28 -6.16 -14.64
CA LEU A 229 -25.12 -5.55 -15.96
C LEU A 229 -26.48 -5.50 -16.64
N GLY A 230 -27.06 -4.30 -16.75
CA GLY A 230 -28.49 -4.13 -17.01
C GLY A 230 -29.31 -4.79 -15.90
N VAL A 231 -30.26 -5.64 -16.28
CA VAL A 231 -31.12 -6.38 -15.34
C VAL A 231 -30.52 -7.70 -14.85
N THR A 232 -29.41 -8.15 -15.45
CA THR A 232 -28.83 -9.47 -15.17
C THR A 232 -27.83 -9.40 -14.01
N SER A 233 -27.94 -10.32 -13.05
CA SER A 233 -26.92 -10.49 -12.00
C SER A 233 -25.68 -11.20 -12.55
N HIS A 234 -24.52 -10.73 -12.11
CA HIS A 234 -23.20 -11.24 -12.50
C HIS A 234 -22.38 -11.72 -11.29
N GLY A 235 -23.07 -12.04 -10.19
CA GLY A 235 -22.45 -12.55 -8.97
C GLY A 235 -22.03 -11.43 -8.02
N LYS A 236 -21.02 -11.73 -7.20
CA LYS A 236 -20.56 -10.85 -6.12
C LYS A 236 -19.15 -10.36 -6.38
N ILE A 237 -18.85 -9.17 -5.86
CA ILE A 237 -17.51 -8.63 -5.74
C ILE A 237 -17.22 -8.41 -4.27
N GLY A 238 -16.10 -8.93 -3.80
CA GLY A 238 -15.59 -8.68 -2.45
C GLY A 238 -14.42 -7.71 -2.52
N ILE A 239 -14.44 -6.73 -1.64
CA ILE A 239 -13.41 -5.72 -1.46
C ILE A 239 -12.82 -5.90 -0.08
N ASP A 240 -11.54 -6.18 0.01
CA ASP A 240 -10.82 -6.16 1.28
C ASP A 240 -10.36 -4.73 1.52
N LEU A 241 -11.02 -4.07 2.49
CA LEU A 241 -10.79 -2.67 2.84
C LEU A 241 -9.99 -2.59 4.13
N ALA A 242 -8.86 -1.89 4.10
CA ALA A 242 -8.01 -1.61 5.25
C ALA A 242 -7.96 -0.11 5.57
N VAL A 243 -7.78 0.21 6.86
CA VAL A 243 -7.54 1.57 7.37
C VAL A 243 -6.43 1.55 8.42
N GLY A 244 -5.92 2.73 8.77
CA GLY A 244 -4.99 2.91 9.89
C GLY A 244 -3.50 2.87 9.53
N HIS A 245 -3.16 2.81 8.23
CA HIS A 245 -1.78 2.91 7.77
C HIS A 245 -1.66 3.91 6.64
N MET A 246 -0.82 4.92 6.87
CA MET A 246 -0.44 5.92 5.86
C MET A 246 0.74 5.38 5.04
N PRO A 247 0.66 5.45 3.70
CA PRO A 247 1.80 5.07 2.86
C PRO A 247 3.04 5.93 3.16
N SER A 248 4.22 5.33 3.06
CA SER A 248 5.50 6.02 3.26
C SER A 248 5.89 6.96 2.11
N ALA A 249 5.38 6.67 0.91
CA ALA A 249 5.59 7.48 -0.29
C ALA A 249 4.26 7.95 -0.91
N ALA A 250 4.35 8.86 -1.89
CA ALA A 250 3.16 9.35 -2.57
C ALA A 250 2.48 8.25 -3.41
N PRO A 251 1.16 8.05 -3.30
CA PRO A 251 0.43 7.15 -4.19
C PRO A 251 0.57 7.56 -5.66
N GLU A 252 0.53 6.59 -6.56
CA GLU A 252 0.80 6.81 -7.96
C GLU A 252 -0.45 6.68 -8.81
N ARG A 253 -0.77 7.73 -9.59
CA ARG A 253 -1.88 7.66 -10.55
C ARG A 253 -1.42 7.01 -11.85
N ARG A 254 -2.01 5.86 -12.22
CA ARG A 254 -1.70 5.15 -13.47
C ARG A 254 -2.95 4.71 -14.22
N ALA A 255 -2.89 4.80 -15.54
CA ALA A 255 -3.80 4.07 -16.42
C ALA A 255 -3.52 2.56 -16.27
N PRO A 256 -4.50 1.73 -15.86
CA PRO A 256 -4.26 0.31 -15.64
C PRO A 256 -3.96 -0.44 -16.93
N ALA A 257 -2.79 -1.08 -16.97
CA ALA A 257 -2.29 -1.81 -18.12
C ALA A 257 -3.12 -3.07 -18.47
N ASN A 258 -3.84 -3.64 -17.51
CA ASN A 258 -4.68 -4.82 -17.72
C ASN A 258 -6.11 -4.50 -18.22
N ARG A 259 -6.43 -3.22 -18.45
CA ARG A 259 -7.76 -2.82 -18.94
C ARG A 259 -7.97 -3.32 -20.37
N LEU A 260 -9.10 -4.00 -20.60
CA LEU A 260 -9.51 -4.36 -21.97
C LEU A 260 -9.73 -3.10 -22.82
N THR A 261 -9.11 -3.08 -24.00
CA THR A 261 -9.20 -1.98 -24.94
C THR A 261 -10.40 -2.14 -25.88
N GLN A 262 -10.68 -1.11 -26.68
CA GLN A 262 -11.76 -1.09 -27.69
C GLN A 262 -13.19 -1.17 -27.11
N LEU A 263 -13.36 -0.87 -25.82
CA LEU A 263 -14.65 -0.74 -25.17
C LEU A 263 -15.09 0.72 -25.12
N LYS A 264 -16.39 0.97 -25.33
CA LYS A 264 -16.99 2.31 -25.33
C LYS A 264 -17.41 2.74 -23.93
N PHE A 265 -16.53 2.57 -22.95
CA PHE A 265 -16.77 2.98 -21.57
C PHE A 265 -15.97 4.23 -21.23
N ARG A 266 -16.54 5.08 -20.37
CA ARG A 266 -15.74 6.07 -19.66
C ARG A 266 -14.80 5.35 -18.68
N THR A 267 -13.54 5.73 -18.69
CA THR A 267 -12.47 5.10 -17.90
C THR A 267 -11.77 6.11 -17.01
N TYR A 268 -11.17 5.63 -15.93
CA TYR A 268 -10.43 6.45 -14.97
C TYR A 268 -9.11 5.77 -14.60
N ASP A 269 -8.10 6.57 -14.32
CA ASP A 269 -6.82 6.06 -13.82
C ASP A 269 -6.95 5.66 -12.36
N TYR A 270 -6.24 4.62 -11.96
CA TYR A 270 -6.23 4.16 -10.57
C TYR A 270 -5.22 4.96 -9.78
N LEU A 271 -5.54 5.21 -8.51
CA LEU A 271 -4.55 5.65 -7.53
C LEU A 271 -3.97 4.40 -6.88
N LEU A 272 -2.73 4.07 -7.20
CA LEU A 272 -2.06 2.85 -6.77
C LEU A 272 -1.27 3.10 -5.50
N TYR A 273 -1.27 2.11 -4.60
CA TYR A 273 -0.38 2.09 -3.45
C TYR A 273 1.09 2.21 -3.92
N PRO A 274 1.92 2.98 -3.21
CA PRO A 274 3.29 3.20 -3.64
C PRO A 274 4.03 1.88 -3.74
N LEU A 275 4.88 1.77 -4.76
CA LEU A 275 5.55 0.52 -5.06
C LEU A 275 6.54 0.13 -3.95
N VAL A 276 7.19 1.12 -3.33
CA VAL A 276 8.12 0.94 -2.20
C VAL A 276 7.43 0.33 -0.98
N ASP A 277 6.25 0.82 -0.61
CA ASP A 277 5.45 0.26 0.48
C ASP A 277 5.00 -1.16 0.14
N GLN A 278 4.62 -1.39 -1.11
CA GLN A 278 4.21 -2.70 -1.56
C GLN A 278 5.35 -3.74 -1.54
N VAL A 279 6.58 -3.31 -1.85
CA VAL A 279 7.79 -4.14 -1.72
C VAL A 279 8.07 -4.41 -0.24
N SER A 280 8.02 -3.37 0.59
CA SER A 280 8.22 -3.47 2.04
C SER A 280 7.23 -4.45 2.69
N ASP A 281 5.94 -4.33 2.38
CA ASP A 281 4.88 -5.22 2.86
C ASP A 281 5.17 -6.69 2.55
N LYS A 282 5.64 -6.97 1.33
CA LYS A 282 5.92 -8.33 0.83
C LYS A 282 7.21 -8.89 1.40
N LEU A 283 8.25 -8.08 1.51
CA LEU A 283 9.50 -8.46 2.18
C LEU A 283 9.20 -8.85 3.63
N CYS A 284 8.55 -7.97 4.38
CA CYS A 284 8.22 -8.21 5.78
C CYS A 284 7.32 -9.43 5.94
N ALA A 285 6.31 -9.60 5.07
CA ALA A 285 5.44 -10.76 5.10
C ALA A 285 6.16 -12.08 4.74
N THR A 286 7.25 -12.01 3.98
CA THR A 286 8.09 -13.17 3.59
C THR A 286 8.95 -13.64 4.76
N ILE A 287 9.59 -12.71 5.48
CA ILE A 287 10.51 -13.03 6.58
C ILE A 287 9.80 -13.21 7.92
N GLN A 288 8.57 -12.70 8.06
CA GLN A 288 7.83 -12.76 9.31
C GLN A 288 7.49 -14.20 9.70
N VAL A 289 7.59 -14.44 11.01
CA VAL A 289 7.19 -15.66 11.68
C VAL A 289 5.85 -15.43 12.39
N TYR A 290 4.94 -16.38 12.30
CA TYR A 290 3.53 -16.22 12.65
C TYR A 290 3.09 -17.12 13.79
N GLY A 291 2.24 -16.57 14.67
CA GLY A 291 1.66 -17.26 15.82
C GLY A 291 2.68 -17.60 16.93
N PRO A 292 2.19 -18.09 18.08
CA PRO A 292 3.04 -18.40 19.23
C PRO A 292 4.01 -19.57 18.99
N GLU A 293 3.69 -20.44 18.02
CA GLU A 293 4.49 -21.61 17.67
C GLU A 293 5.66 -21.28 16.73
N GLY A 294 5.83 -20.02 16.33
CA GLY A 294 6.95 -19.63 15.48
C GLY A 294 6.84 -20.20 14.05
N ARG A 295 5.64 -20.21 13.47
CA ARG A 295 5.43 -20.80 12.14
C ARG A 295 6.03 -19.91 11.05
N PRO A 296 6.89 -20.43 10.16
CA PRO A 296 7.41 -19.64 9.05
C PRO A 296 6.29 -19.16 8.10
N SER A 297 6.57 -18.13 7.32
CA SER A 297 5.64 -17.62 6.31
C SER A 297 5.25 -18.70 5.30
N SER A 298 3.99 -18.67 4.85
CA SER A 298 3.45 -19.51 3.76
C SER A 298 3.25 -18.72 2.45
N ARG A 299 3.77 -17.49 2.41
CA ARG A 299 3.43 -16.50 1.39
C ARG A 299 4.31 -16.58 0.14
N GLU A 300 4.43 -17.78 -0.43
CA GLU A 300 5.16 -18.03 -1.69
C GLU A 300 4.75 -17.09 -2.84
N LYS A 301 3.52 -16.56 -2.80
CA LYS A 301 3.01 -15.59 -3.78
C LYS A 301 3.73 -14.24 -3.72
N ASP A 302 4.20 -13.83 -2.55
CA ASP A 302 4.89 -12.55 -2.38
C ASP A 302 6.28 -12.60 -3.00
N LEU A 303 6.94 -13.76 -3.05
CA LEU A 303 8.18 -13.97 -3.81
C LEU A 303 7.95 -13.82 -5.32
N VAL A 304 6.85 -14.36 -5.86
CA VAL A 304 6.46 -14.15 -7.26
C VAL A 304 6.27 -12.67 -7.54
N ASP A 305 5.54 -11.97 -6.67
CA ASP A 305 5.25 -10.55 -6.85
C ASP A 305 6.52 -9.69 -6.74
N LEU A 306 7.42 -9.97 -5.78
CA LEU A 306 8.71 -9.30 -5.64
C LEU A 306 9.59 -9.51 -6.86
N ALA A 307 9.64 -10.73 -7.40
CA ALA A 307 10.39 -11.04 -8.62
C ALA A 307 9.81 -10.34 -9.85
N MET A 308 8.49 -10.23 -9.96
CA MET A 308 7.84 -9.42 -11.00
C MET A 308 8.22 -7.95 -10.87
N ILE A 309 8.21 -7.38 -9.66
CA ILE A 309 8.63 -5.98 -9.43
C ILE A 309 10.09 -5.80 -9.84
N ALA A 310 11.00 -6.64 -9.34
CA ALA A 310 12.43 -6.59 -9.66
C ALA A 310 12.72 -6.75 -11.16
N SER A 311 11.83 -7.41 -11.90
CA SER A 311 12.00 -7.65 -13.35
C SER A 311 11.44 -6.54 -14.24
N PHE A 312 10.46 -5.76 -13.76
CA PHE A 312 9.65 -4.91 -14.65
C PHE A 312 9.41 -3.49 -14.14
N GLU A 313 9.70 -3.18 -12.89
CA GLU A 313 9.51 -1.84 -12.33
C GLU A 313 10.81 -1.29 -11.76
N THR A 314 10.94 0.03 -11.81
CA THR A 314 12.02 0.77 -11.16
C THR A 314 11.58 1.19 -9.76
N VAL A 315 12.46 1.03 -8.77
CA VAL A 315 12.20 1.44 -7.39
C VAL A 315 13.25 2.43 -6.91
N ASP A 316 12.84 3.50 -6.23
CA ASP A 316 13.77 4.43 -5.58
C ASP A 316 14.31 3.81 -4.29
N ALA A 317 15.63 3.70 -4.18
CA ALA A 317 16.28 3.04 -3.06
C ALA A 317 16.10 3.81 -1.75
N ALA A 318 16.08 5.15 -1.77
CA ALA A 318 15.94 5.94 -0.56
C ALA A 318 14.51 5.83 0.00
N GLU A 319 13.49 5.93 -0.87
CA GLU A 319 12.10 5.70 -0.49
C GLU A 319 11.87 4.26 -0.01
N LEU A 320 12.47 3.26 -0.67
CA LEU A 320 12.37 1.86 -0.24
C LEU A 320 12.96 1.64 1.16
N ARG A 321 14.09 2.27 1.50
CA ARG A 321 14.68 2.17 2.85
C ARG A 321 13.74 2.71 3.92
N VAL A 322 13.09 3.83 3.63
CA VAL A 322 12.10 4.42 4.56
C VAL A 322 10.94 3.46 4.74
N ALA A 323 10.36 2.95 3.65
CA ALA A 323 9.26 2.01 3.67
C ALA A 323 9.58 0.73 4.46
N VAL A 324 10.76 0.14 4.23
CA VAL A 324 11.23 -1.09 4.92
C VAL A 324 11.46 -0.83 6.40
N SER A 325 12.11 0.27 6.75
CA SER A 325 12.38 0.63 8.16
C SER A 325 11.07 0.85 8.92
N GLN A 326 10.12 1.56 8.32
CA GLN A 326 8.81 1.80 8.94
C GLN A 326 8.05 0.50 9.14
N GLU A 327 8.05 -0.40 8.17
CA GLU A 327 7.31 -1.67 8.27
C GLU A 327 7.94 -2.62 9.31
N PHE A 328 9.27 -2.68 9.42
CA PHE A 328 9.92 -3.41 10.50
C PHE A 328 9.48 -2.90 11.88
N LEU A 329 9.46 -1.57 12.06
CA LEU A 329 9.01 -0.96 13.32
C LEU A 329 7.54 -1.25 13.61
N LEU A 330 6.66 -1.10 12.62
CA LEU A 330 5.22 -1.31 12.77
C LEU A 330 4.86 -2.77 13.06
N ARG A 331 5.61 -3.71 12.51
CA ARG A 331 5.43 -5.15 12.76
C ARG A 331 6.24 -5.69 13.94
N LEU A 332 7.07 -4.88 14.57
CA LEU A 332 8.00 -5.29 15.62
C LEU A 332 8.94 -6.42 15.15
N LEU A 333 9.45 -6.32 13.92
CA LEU A 333 10.41 -7.25 13.35
C LEU A 333 11.84 -6.75 13.58
N GLU A 334 12.74 -7.69 13.87
CA GLU A 334 14.17 -7.40 13.88
C GLU A 334 14.63 -7.08 12.44
N PRO A 335 15.35 -5.97 12.20
CA PRO A 335 15.88 -5.67 10.88
C PRO A 335 16.80 -6.76 10.33
N VAL A 336 16.61 -7.13 9.07
CA VAL A 336 17.47 -8.08 8.35
C VAL A 336 18.37 -7.36 7.33
N ASP A 337 19.47 -7.99 6.94
CA ASP A 337 20.51 -7.49 6.01
C ASP A 337 20.51 -8.28 4.69
N HIS A 338 19.76 -9.38 4.64
CA HIS A 338 19.52 -10.18 3.45
C HIS A 338 18.11 -10.78 3.50
N LEU A 339 17.56 -11.06 2.33
CA LEU A 339 16.32 -11.81 2.19
C LEU A 339 16.54 -13.28 2.58
N THR A 340 15.65 -13.80 3.43
CA THR A 340 15.58 -15.23 3.75
C THR A 340 14.19 -15.76 3.38
N VAL A 341 14.16 -16.90 2.69
CA VAL A 341 12.93 -17.58 2.28
C VAL A 341 12.84 -18.94 2.99
N PRO A 342 11.66 -19.34 3.53
CA PRO A 342 11.52 -20.65 4.16
C PRO A 342 11.85 -21.82 3.23
N GLU A 343 12.63 -22.78 3.72
CA GLU A 343 13.14 -23.93 2.93
C GLU A 343 12.05 -24.80 2.29
N HIS A 344 10.86 -24.83 2.88
CA HIS A 344 9.73 -25.66 2.40
C HIS A 344 8.96 -25.02 1.23
N TRP A 345 9.31 -23.81 0.80
CA TRP A 345 8.69 -23.14 -0.33
C TRP A 345 9.05 -23.79 -1.66
N GLY A 346 8.19 -23.66 -2.67
CA GLY A 346 8.49 -24.03 -4.04
C GLY A 346 7.29 -24.55 -4.81
N ALA A 347 6.42 -25.34 -4.16
CA ALA A 347 5.30 -25.96 -4.85
C ALA A 347 4.22 -24.95 -5.27
N ALA A 348 3.85 -24.01 -4.40
CA ALA A 348 2.89 -22.97 -4.76
C ALA A 348 3.52 -21.91 -5.67
N TYR A 349 4.78 -21.55 -5.40
CA TYR A 349 5.61 -20.68 -6.22
C TYR A 349 5.58 -21.14 -7.68
N ARG A 350 5.97 -22.39 -7.97
CA ARG A 350 6.03 -22.92 -9.34
C ARG A 350 4.70 -22.80 -10.08
N ARG A 351 3.58 -23.11 -9.42
CA ARG A 351 2.25 -23.00 -10.03
C ARG A 351 1.89 -21.56 -10.40
N MET A 352 2.23 -20.60 -9.53
CA MET A 352 1.93 -19.19 -9.76
C MET A 352 2.87 -18.59 -10.81
N ALA A 353 4.17 -18.84 -10.71
CA ALA A 353 5.20 -18.36 -11.64
C ALA A 353 4.98 -18.88 -13.06
N ALA A 354 4.47 -20.11 -13.23
CA ALA A 354 4.13 -20.67 -14.54
C ALA A 354 3.08 -19.86 -15.33
N THR A 355 2.35 -18.96 -14.67
CA THR A 355 1.33 -18.10 -15.31
C THR A 355 1.84 -16.69 -15.59
N THR A 356 3.10 -16.40 -15.29
CA THR A 356 3.74 -15.09 -15.47
C THR A 356 4.96 -15.21 -16.40
N PRO A 357 5.56 -14.09 -16.85
CA PRO A 357 6.81 -14.10 -17.60
C PRO A 357 8.00 -14.75 -16.86
N LEU A 358 7.89 -15.01 -15.55
CA LEU A 358 8.93 -15.70 -14.80
C LEU A 358 9.12 -17.15 -15.26
N ALA A 359 8.09 -17.78 -15.84
CA ALA A 359 8.17 -19.14 -16.35
C ALA A 359 9.33 -19.33 -17.35
N ASP A 360 9.59 -18.31 -18.18
CA ASP A 360 10.57 -18.38 -19.26
C ASP A 360 12.00 -18.05 -18.79
N HIS A 361 12.13 -17.29 -17.69
CA HIS A 361 13.40 -16.71 -17.27
C HIS A 361 13.90 -17.21 -15.91
N ARG A 362 13.01 -17.68 -15.03
CA ARG A 362 13.27 -18.07 -13.63
C ARG A 362 12.41 -19.29 -13.24
N PRO A 363 12.60 -20.45 -13.90
CA PRO A 363 11.73 -21.61 -13.73
C PRO A 363 11.86 -22.25 -12.34
N ARG A 364 12.96 -22.01 -11.63
CA ARG A 364 13.21 -22.53 -10.28
C ARG A 364 13.10 -21.43 -9.23
N ILE A 365 12.79 -21.84 -8.00
CA ILE A 365 12.65 -20.90 -6.89
C ILE A 365 14.00 -20.26 -6.55
N GLU A 366 15.10 -21.00 -6.68
CA GLU A 366 16.46 -20.54 -6.40
C GLU A 366 16.85 -19.38 -7.33
N ASP A 367 16.56 -19.50 -8.62
CA ASP A 367 16.81 -18.43 -9.60
C ASP A 367 16.03 -17.15 -9.22
N THR A 368 14.89 -17.31 -8.57
CA THR A 368 14.02 -16.19 -8.17
C THR A 368 14.49 -15.55 -6.87
N VAL A 369 14.90 -16.37 -5.90
CA VAL A 369 15.53 -15.87 -4.68
C VAL A 369 16.77 -15.08 -5.02
N GLU A 370 17.64 -15.59 -5.92
CA GLU A 370 18.83 -14.87 -6.37
C GLU A 370 18.48 -13.48 -6.96
N LEU A 371 17.46 -13.41 -7.83
CA LEU A 371 17.01 -12.14 -8.40
C LEU A 371 16.53 -11.17 -7.31
N VAL A 372 15.65 -11.62 -6.43
CA VAL A 372 15.06 -10.75 -5.40
C VAL A 372 16.11 -10.34 -4.37
N SER A 373 17.03 -11.23 -3.99
CA SER A 373 18.20 -10.91 -3.17
C SER A 373 19.09 -9.85 -3.82
N SER A 374 19.42 -9.99 -5.11
CA SER A 374 20.21 -8.97 -5.82
C SER A 374 19.54 -7.59 -5.88
N PHE A 375 18.21 -7.56 -5.76
CA PHE A 375 17.39 -6.36 -5.77
C PHE A 375 17.21 -5.74 -4.37
N LEU A 376 17.03 -6.55 -3.32
CA LEU A 376 16.73 -6.09 -1.97
C LEU A 376 17.95 -6.04 -1.05
N ASP A 377 18.85 -7.02 -1.11
CA ASP A 377 19.95 -7.15 -0.16
C ASP A 377 20.86 -5.92 -0.12
N PRO A 378 21.21 -5.25 -1.25
CA PRO A 378 21.98 -4.01 -1.20
C PRO A 378 21.28 -2.87 -0.45
N VAL A 379 19.95 -2.87 -0.43
CA VAL A 379 19.15 -1.89 0.30
C VAL A 379 19.15 -2.25 1.79
N LEU A 380 19.01 -3.54 2.09
CA LEU A 380 18.94 -4.10 3.45
C LEU A 380 20.28 -4.08 4.18
N ASP A 381 21.40 -4.33 3.53
CA ASP A 381 22.73 -4.22 4.16
C ASP A 381 23.22 -2.76 4.23
N GLY A 382 22.59 -1.87 3.47
CA GLY A 382 22.89 -0.45 3.39
C GLY A 382 24.03 -0.07 2.44
N THR A 383 24.47 -0.99 1.58
CA THR A 383 25.42 -0.69 0.50
C THR A 383 24.82 0.20 -0.59
N THR A 384 23.50 0.16 -0.78
CA THR A 384 22.73 1.04 -1.66
C THR A 384 21.75 1.89 -0.84
N THR A 385 22.02 3.18 -0.74
CA THR A 385 21.21 4.14 0.04
C THR A 385 20.35 5.06 -0.82
N GLU A 386 20.75 5.27 -2.07
CA GLU A 386 20.11 6.21 -3.02
C GLU A 386 20.16 5.64 -4.43
N GLY A 387 19.38 6.24 -5.34
CA GLY A 387 19.36 5.90 -6.75
C GLY A 387 18.20 5.00 -7.14
N ARG A 388 18.17 4.62 -8.42
CA ARG A 388 17.11 3.82 -9.01
C ARG A 388 17.55 2.36 -9.14
N LEU A 389 16.81 1.48 -8.49
CA LEU A 389 16.93 0.03 -8.64
C LEU A 389 16.20 -0.35 -9.93
N ASP A 390 16.94 -0.42 -11.03
CA ASP A 390 16.40 -0.73 -12.34
C ASP A 390 16.50 -2.24 -12.64
N PRO A 391 15.49 -2.83 -13.30
CA PRO A 391 15.54 -4.24 -13.70
C PRO A 391 16.74 -4.62 -14.57
N ALA A 392 17.26 -3.64 -15.34
CA ALA A 392 18.40 -3.81 -16.24
C ALA A 392 19.75 -3.93 -15.50
N THR A 393 19.83 -3.53 -14.22
CA THR A 393 21.06 -3.63 -13.42
C THR A 393 21.14 -4.92 -12.60
N SER A 394 20.01 -5.52 -12.22
CA SER A 394 19.94 -6.80 -11.50
C SER A 394 20.30 -8.03 -12.36
N THR A 395 20.57 -7.84 -13.65
CA THR A 395 21.05 -8.88 -14.58
C THR A 395 22.57 -8.92 -14.74
N ARG A 396 23.33 -8.04 -14.08
CA ARG A 396 24.80 -8.02 -14.19
C ARG A 396 25.48 -8.68 -13.00
N VAL A 397 25.45 -10.01 -12.97
CA VAL A 397 26.56 -10.80 -12.40
C VAL A 397 27.18 -11.60 -13.55
N ALA A 398 28.00 -10.90 -14.34
CA ALA A 398 29.19 -11.38 -15.04
C ALA A 398 29.70 -10.29 -15.99
N GLY A 399 30.94 -9.82 -15.77
CA GLY A 399 31.75 -9.17 -16.81
C GLY A 399 31.73 -7.64 -16.84
N GLU A 400 32.79 -7.07 -16.28
CA GLU A 400 33.54 -5.87 -16.70
C GLU A 400 32.82 -4.53 -16.98
N GLY A 401 33.39 -3.49 -16.37
CA GLY A 401 32.80 -2.16 -16.26
C GLY A 401 32.83 -1.30 -17.51
N ARG A 402 32.00 -0.25 -17.48
CA ARG A 402 32.36 1.10 -17.94
C ARG A 402 31.34 2.14 -17.45
N SER A 403 31.90 3.18 -16.87
CA SER A 403 31.25 4.40 -16.37
C SER A 403 30.65 5.22 -17.51
N SER A 404 29.47 5.82 -17.28
CA SER A 404 29.10 7.07 -17.95
C SER A 404 28.41 8.00 -16.95
N ARG A 405 28.94 9.23 -16.85
CA ARG A 405 28.52 10.30 -15.95
C ARG A 405 27.32 11.04 -16.55
N GLY A 406 26.24 11.16 -15.81
CA GLY A 406 25.16 12.13 -16.03
C GLY A 406 24.96 12.97 -14.78
N ARG A 407 25.19 14.28 -14.88
CA ARG A 407 24.96 15.26 -13.81
C ARG A 407 23.46 15.46 -13.61
N VAL A 408 22.95 15.24 -12.40
CA VAL A 408 21.65 15.77 -11.95
C VAL A 408 21.86 16.54 -10.65
N THR A 409 21.30 17.74 -10.63
CA THR A 409 21.43 18.74 -9.56
C THR A 409 20.67 18.34 -8.30
N ARG A 410 21.36 18.57 -7.18
CA ARG A 410 21.12 18.15 -5.80
C ARG A 410 20.05 19.03 -5.12
N ALA A 411 19.14 18.43 -4.36
CA ALA A 411 18.55 19.03 -3.17
C ALA A 411 18.91 18.10 -2.00
N VAL A 412 19.72 18.60 -1.05
CA VAL A 412 20.23 17.85 0.09
C VAL A 412 19.21 17.90 1.21
N VAL A 413 18.69 16.75 1.62
CA VAL A 413 18.17 16.56 2.97
C VAL A 413 19.26 15.78 3.71
N GLU A 414 20.06 16.47 4.50
CA GLU A 414 21.18 15.89 5.25
C GLU A 414 20.62 15.24 6.52
N GLY A 415 20.70 13.91 6.55
CA GLY A 415 20.32 13.05 7.67
C GLY A 415 20.60 11.61 7.26
N ASP A 416 21.85 11.17 7.40
CA ASP A 416 22.27 9.82 7.01
C ASP A 416 21.45 8.77 7.77
N LEU A 417 20.58 8.06 7.06
CA LEU A 417 19.88 6.89 7.58
C LEU A 417 20.92 5.81 7.87
N LEU A 418 21.06 5.44 9.15
CA LEU A 418 22.01 4.41 9.58
C LEU A 418 21.80 3.10 8.80
N PRO A 419 22.87 2.34 8.50
CA PRO A 419 22.74 0.97 7.98
C PRO A 419 21.86 0.12 8.88
N PHE A 420 21.06 -0.82 8.33
CA PHE A 420 20.17 -1.67 9.15
C PHE A 420 20.93 -2.53 10.16
N SER A 421 22.18 -2.87 9.89
CA SER A 421 23.09 -3.50 10.85
C SER A 421 23.32 -2.68 12.11
N GLN A 422 23.26 -1.34 12.02
CA GLN A 422 23.33 -0.44 13.16
C GLN A 422 21.97 -0.25 13.86
N LEU A 423 20.86 -0.40 13.14
CA LEU A 423 19.51 -0.48 13.76
C LEU A 423 19.39 -1.72 14.65
N ARG A 424 19.99 -2.87 14.29
CA ARG A 424 20.05 -4.06 15.16
C ARG A 424 20.75 -3.81 16.48
N LEU A 425 21.83 -3.02 16.46
CA LEU A 425 22.59 -2.68 17.67
C LEU A 425 21.81 -1.76 18.61
N ALA A 426 20.86 -0.98 18.09
CA ALA A 426 19.97 -0.14 18.89
C ALA A 426 18.74 -0.91 19.42
N HIS A 427 18.39 -2.05 18.81
CA HIS A 427 17.28 -2.91 19.22
C HIS A 427 17.65 -3.92 20.32
N ARG A 428 18.91 -4.38 20.35
CA ARG A 428 19.50 -5.15 21.46
C ARG A 428 19.84 -4.23 22.64
#